data_AF-A0A969B241-F1
#
_entry.id   AF-A0A969B241-F1
#
_cell.length_a   1.000
_cell.length_b   1.000
_cell.length_c   1.000
_cell.angle_alpha   90.00
_cell.angle_beta   90.00
_cell.angle_gamma   90.00
#
_symmetry.space_group_name_H-M   'P 1'
#
loop_
_entity.id
_entity.type
_entity.pdbx_description
1 polymer ?
#
loop_
_entity_poly.entity_id
_entity_poly.type
_entity_poly.pdbx_seq_one_letter_code
_entity_poly.pdbx_strand_id
1 'polypeptide(L)'
;MRELFHPKIEQISLASLLYALGDPVRLEIVRRLAEQGEQPCSSLCCGVPKSTLSHHFKVLREAGVVFSRKEGTQRLNSLRKAELDGRFPGLMDGLLAVIDPAPPRIGATIDLLGGQAGRGREKRSPPHC
;
A
#
# COMPACT_ATOMS: atom_id res chain seq x y z
N MET A 1 10.48 -17.24 10.27
CA MET A 1 10.16 -16.02 9.48
C MET A 1 9.59 -16.52 8.16
N ARG A 2 8.32 -16.24 7.86
CA ARG A 2 7.62 -16.83 6.69
C ARG A 2 8.26 -16.27 5.41
N GLU A 3 8.71 -17.14 4.51
CA GLU A 3 9.20 -16.71 3.20
C GLU A 3 8.15 -15.88 2.50
N LEU A 4 8.58 -14.74 1.95
CA LEU A 4 7.73 -13.89 1.15
C LEU A 4 7.66 -14.50 -0.24
N PHE A 5 6.50 -15.04 -0.59
CA PHE A 5 6.22 -15.56 -1.93
C PHE A 5 6.27 -14.42 -2.96
N HIS A 6 7.03 -14.60 -4.04
CA HIS A 6 7.03 -13.69 -5.18
C HIS A 6 6.84 -14.56 -6.42
N PRO A 7 5.76 -14.36 -7.21
CA PRO A 7 5.59 -15.11 -8.44
C PRO A 7 6.71 -14.76 -9.42
N LYS A 8 7.14 -15.75 -10.21
CA LYS A 8 8.02 -15.49 -11.35
C LYS A 8 7.27 -14.63 -12.38
N ILE A 9 8.00 -13.84 -13.17
CA ILE A 9 7.38 -12.88 -14.10
C ILE A 9 6.47 -13.57 -15.12
N GLU A 10 6.78 -14.82 -15.50
CA GLU A 10 5.99 -15.62 -16.44
C GLU A 10 4.65 -16.08 -15.84
N GLN A 11 4.56 -16.16 -14.50
CA GLN A 11 3.37 -16.60 -13.78
C GLN A 11 2.39 -15.45 -13.52
N ILE A 12 2.78 -14.21 -13.81
CA ILE A 12 1.94 -13.03 -13.61
C ILE A 12 0.92 -12.95 -14.75
N SER A 13 -0.35 -13.00 -14.40
CA SER A 13 -1.44 -12.76 -15.34
C SER A 13 -1.81 -11.28 -15.38
N LEU A 14 -2.26 -10.79 -16.54
CA LEU A 14 -2.78 -9.42 -16.66
C LEU A 14 -3.96 -9.19 -15.70
N ALA A 15 -4.83 -10.18 -15.53
CA ALA A 15 -5.99 -10.09 -14.63
C ALA A 15 -5.56 -9.88 -13.17
N SER A 16 -4.60 -10.66 -12.67
CA SER A 16 -4.07 -10.49 -11.31
C SER A 16 -3.36 -9.16 -11.13
N LEU A 17 -2.65 -8.70 -12.15
CA LEU A 17 -1.95 -7.42 -12.14
C LEU A 17 -2.94 -6.25 -12.04
N LEU A 18 -3.95 -6.21 -12.92
CA LEU A 18 -4.98 -5.17 -12.92
C LEU A 18 -5.84 -5.22 -11.65
N TYR A 19 -6.13 -6.42 -11.12
CA TYR A 19 -6.79 -6.57 -9.83
C TYR A 19 -5.99 -5.92 -8.69
N ALA A 20 -4.67 -6.13 -8.67
CA ALA A 20 -3.79 -5.49 -7.71
C ALA A 20 -3.60 -3.99 -7.94
N LEU A 21 -3.80 -3.48 -9.15
CA LEU A 21 -3.67 -2.06 -9.46
C LEU A 21 -5.01 -1.30 -9.40
N GLY A 22 -6.15 -1.98 -9.34
CA GLY A 22 -7.48 -1.34 -9.31
C GLY A 22 -7.85 -0.63 -8.00
N ASP A 23 -6.90 -0.34 -7.11
CA ASP A 23 -7.13 0.30 -5.82
C ASP A 23 -6.29 1.56 -5.68
N PRO A 24 -6.88 2.68 -5.25
CA PRO A 24 -6.21 3.97 -5.23
C PRO A 24 -5.02 4.02 -4.27
N VAL A 25 -5.06 3.29 -3.15
CA VAL A 25 -3.92 3.21 -2.22
C VAL A 25 -2.78 2.44 -2.87
N ARG A 26 -3.09 1.34 -3.55
CA ARG A 26 -2.09 0.51 -4.24
C ARG A 26 -1.45 1.26 -5.40
N LEU A 27 -2.21 2.05 -6.16
CA LEU A 27 -1.68 2.92 -7.21
C LEU A 27 -0.73 3.98 -6.65
N GLU A 28 -1.08 4.63 -5.54
CA GLU A 28 -0.20 5.61 -4.90
C GLU A 28 1.10 4.98 -4.39
N ILE A 29 1.05 3.77 -3.83
CA ILE A 29 2.25 3.00 -3.45
C ILE A 29 3.14 2.75 -4.67
N VAL A 30 2.55 2.28 -5.78
CA VAL A 30 3.27 1.99 -7.02
C VAL A 30 3.89 3.25 -7.63
N ARG A 31 3.15 4.37 -7.65
CA ARG A 31 3.64 5.67 -8.10
C ARG A 31 4.85 6.12 -7.28
N ARG A 32 4.76 6.08 -5.95
CA ARG A 32 5.88 6.44 -5.06
C ARG A 32 7.10 5.55 -5.27
N LEU A 33 6.91 4.25 -5.46
CA LEU A 33 8.00 3.33 -5.75
C LEU A 33 8.63 3.59 -7.13
N ALA A 34 7.84 4.03 -8.11
CA ALA A 34 8.35 4.41 -9.41
C ALA A 34 9.21 5.70 -9.34
N GLU A 35 8.80 6.68 -8.53
CA GLU A 35 9.49 7.97 -8.39
C GLU A 35 10.69 7.92 -7.45
N GLN A 36 10.55 7.24 -6.31
CA GLN A 36 11.51 7.26 -5.20
C GLN A 36 12.38 6.00 -5.13
N GLY A 37 12.14 5.04 -6.02
CA GLY A 37 12.85 3.76 -6.05
C GLY A 37 12.48 2.86 -4.87
N GLU A 38 13.46 2.07 -4.41
CA GLU A 38 13.27 1.15 -3.31
C GLU A 38 13.05 1.89 -1.98
N GLN A 39 11.97 1.54 -1.27
CA GLN A 39 11.53 2.27 -0.08
C GLN A 39 11.06 1.32 1.04
N PRO A 40 11.30 1.66 2.32
CA PRO A 40 10.75 0.91 3.43
C PRO A 40 9.24 1.08 3.54
N CYS A 41 8.54 0.07 4.11
CA CYS A 41 7.09 0.18 4.36
C CYS A 41 6.70 1.45 5.15
N SER A 42 7.58 1.95 6.01
CA SER A 42 7.34 3.14 6.83
C SER A 42 7.30 4.45 6.04
N SER A 43 8.07 4.59 4.95
CA SER A 43 8.07 5.81 4.12
C SER A 43 6.90 5.85 3.14
N LEU A 44 6.31 4.70 2.83
CA LEU A 44 5.16 4.55 1.93
C LEU A 44 3.81 4.70 2.64
N CYS A 45 3.78 5.22 3.87
CA CYS A 45 2.54 5.51 4.59
C CYS A 45 1.74 6.61 3.87
N CYS A 46 0.69 6.20 3.14
CA CYS A 46 -0.19 7.09 2.38
C CYS A 46 -1.41 7.57 3.21
N GLY A 47 -1.20 7.86 4.50
CA GLY A 47 -2.31 8.23 5.41
C GLY A 47 -3.18 7.05 5.88
N VAL A 48 -2.77 5.81 5.60
CA VAL A 48 -3.50 4.58 5.93
C VAL A 48 -2.84 3.87 7.14
N PRO A 49 -3.59 3.23 8.05
CA PRO A 49 -3.02 2.44 9.15
C PRO A 49 -2.05 1.34 8.68
N LYS A 50 -1.03 1.06 9.50
CA LYS A 50 0.01 0.04 9.21
C LYS A 50 -0.56 -1.37 8.95
N SER A 51 -1.69 -1.72 9.57
CA SER A 51 -2.38 -3.00 9.37
C SER A 51 -2.88 -3.15 7.93
N THR A 52 -3.57 -2.12 7.42
CA THR A 52 -4.10 -2.09 6.05
C THR A 52 -2.97 -2.00 5.02
N LEU A 53 -1.93 -1.22 5.31
CA LEU A 53 -0.74 -1.10 4.45
C LEU A 53 -0.05 -2.45 4.23
N SER A 54 0.06 -3.27 5.28
CA SER A 54 0.61 -4.63 5.18
C SER A 54 -0.21 -5.54 4.25
N HIS A 55 -1.53 -5.37 4.25
CA HIS A 55 -2.42 -6.07 3.33
C HIS A 55 -2.21 -5.62 1.87
N HIS A 56 -2.11 -4.31 1.63
CA HIS A 56 -1.81 -3.77 0.30
C HIS A 56 -0.49 -4.30 -0.27
N PHE A 57 0.59 -4.31 0.54
CA PHE A 57 1.87 -4.90 0.12
C PHE A 57 1.77 -6.39 -0.15
N LYS A 58 0.97 -7.14 0.63
CA LYS A 58 0.73 -8.56 0.38
C LYS A 58 0.09 -8.77 -0.99
N VAL A 59 -0.97 -8.03 -1.31
CA VAL A 59 -1.68 -8.13 -2.60
C VAL A 59 -0.77 -7.76 -3.76
N LEU A 60 -0.05 -6.64 -3.67
CA LEU A 60 0.90 -6.20 -4.69
C LEU A 60 2.02 -7.22 -4.92
N ARG A 61 2.53 -7.83 -3.84
CA ARG A 61 3.57 -8.85 -3.90
C ARG A 61 3.07 -10.15 -4.55
N GLU A 62 1.87 -10.59 -4.18
CA GLU A 62 1.27 -11.83 -4.71
C GLU A 62 0.85 -11.69 -6.18
N ALA A 63 0.55 -10.46 -6.64
CA ALA A 63 0.38 -10.14 -8.06
C ALA A 63 1.71 -9.91 -8.79
N GLY A 64 2.84 -9.91 -8.08
CA GLY A 64 4.17 -9.71 -8.65
C GLY A 64 4.50 -8.29 -9.08
N VAL A 65 3.74 -7.29 -8.61
CA VAL A 65 3.99 -5.87 -8.88
C VAL A 65 5.24 -5.38 -8.14
N VAL A 66 5.35 -5.78 -6.88
CA VAL A 66 6.44 -5.36 -5.99
C VAL A 66 7.29 -6.54 -5.56
N PHE A 67 8.56 -6.27 -5.32
CA PHE A 67 9.49 -7.17 -4.67
C PHE A 67 9.77 -6.67 -3.26
N SER A 68 9.70 -7.55 -2.26
CA SER A 68 9.98 -7.22 -0.87
C SER A 68 11.20 -7.98 -0.37
N ARG A 69 12.24 -7.25 0.04
CA ARG A 69 13.44 -7.83 0.68
C ARG A 69 13.60 -7.33 2.11
N LYS A 70 14.22 -8.16 2.95
CA LYS A 70 14.56 -7.77 4.32
C LYS A 70 15.97 -7.20 4.33
N GLU A 71 16.12 -5.99 4.86
CA GLU A 71 17.42 -5.35 5.06
C GLU A 71 17.52 -4.92 6.53
N GLY A 72 18.33 -5.65 7.31
CA GLY A 72 18.43 -5.47 8.76
C GLY A 72 17.09 -5.69 9.48
N THR A 73 16.59 -4.64 10.13
CA THR A 73 15.30 -4.62 10.84
C THR A 73 14.13 -4.15 9.98
N GLN A 74 14.40 -3.63 8.78
CA GLN A 74 13.41 -3.04 7.89
C GLN A 74 13.08 -3.98 6.72
N ARG A 75 11.92 -3.74 6.10
CA ARG A 75 11.51 -4.39 4.86
C ARG A 75 11.47 -3.33 3.78
N LEU A 76 12.32 -3.51 2.78
CA LEU A 76 12.38 -2.67 1.61
C LEU A 76 11.49 -3.26 0.52
N ASN A 77 10.82 -2.37 -0.22
CA ASN A 77 9.96 -2.73 -1.32
C ASN A 77 10.43 -1.99 -2.56
N SER A 78 10.51 -2.70 -3.68
CA SER A 78 10.90 -2.16 -4.97
C SER A 78 9.85 -2.53 -6.03
N LEU A 79 9.62 -1.62 -6.98
CA LEU A 79 8.74 -1.87 -8.12
C LEU A 79 9.48 -2.73 -9.15
N ARG A 80 8.87 -3.83 -9.59
CA ARG A 80 9.43 -4.73 -10.62
C ARG A 80 9.17 -4.20 -12.04
N LYS A 81 9.35 -2.88 -12.25
CA LYS A 81 8.97 -2.18 -13.48
C LYS A 81 9.60 -2.82 -14.73
N ALA A 82 10.92 -3.01 -14.72
CA ALA A 82 11.64 -3.54 -15.88
C ALA A 82 11.17 -4.97 -16.26
N GLU A 83 10.91 -5.82 -15.27
CA GLU A 83 10.41 -7.17 -15.52
C GLU A 83 8.98 -7.13 -16.06
N LEU A 84 8.11 -6.28 -15.50
CA LEU A 84 6.73 -6.10 -15.94
C LEU A 84 6.66 -5.52 -17.35
N ASP A 85 7.51 -4.55 -17.68
CA ASP A 85 7.60 -3.98 -19.03
C ASP A 85 8.09 -5.03 -20.05
N GLY A 86 8.97 -5.95 -19.64
CA GLY A 86 9.35 -7.09 -20.49
C GLY A 86 8.19 -8.03 -20.80
N ARG A 87 7.27 -8.25 -19.85
CA ARG A 87 6.11 -9.15 -20.01
C ARG A 87 4.89 -8.48 -20.62
N PHE A 88 4.68 -7.20 -20.32
CA PHE A 88 3.55 -6.35 -20.72
C PHE A 88 4.07 -4.99 -21.20
N PRO A 89 4.64 -4.91 -22.42
CA PRO A 89 5.28 -3.70 -22.92
C PRO A 89 4.35 -2.48 -22.91
N GLY A 90 4.81 -1.37 -22.35
CA GLY A 90 4.10 -0.08 -22.31
C GLY A 90 2.96 0.01 -21.28
N LEU A 91 2.62 -1.08 -20.59
CA LEU A 91 1.53 -1.07 -19.61
C LEU A 91 1.87 -0.23 -18.38
N MET A 92 3.04 -0.43 -17.79
CA MET A 92 3.42 0.30 -16.58
C MET A 92 3.67 1.78 -16.88
N ASP A 93 4.27 2.10 -18.02
CA ASP A 93 4.46 3.48 -18.46
C ASP A 93 3.13 4.18 -18.69
N GLY A 94 2.20 3.55 -19.40
CA GLY A 94 0.87 4.10 -19.64
C GLY A 94 0.10 4.31 -18.33
N LEU A 95 0.18 3.35 -17.40
CA LEU A 95 -0.47 3.46 -16.10
C LEU A 95 0.15 4.60 -15.25
N LEU A 96 1.47 4.65 -15.14
CA LEU A 96 2.16 5.68 -14.36
C LEU A 96 1.93 7.09 -14.93
N ALA A 97 1.74 7.22 -16.24
CA ALA A 97 1.44 8.48 -16.89
C ALA A 97 0.02 9.01 -16.58
N VAL A 98 -0.92 8.14 -16.19
CA VAL A 98 -2.31 8.52 -15.89
C VAL A 98 -2.66 8.50 -14.40
N ILE A 99 -1.79 7.98 -13.54
CA ILE A 99 -2.00 8.07 -12.09
C ILE A 99 -1.80 9.53 -11.67
N ASP A 100 -2.88 10.19 -11.30
CA ASP A 100 -2.83 11.55 -10.75
C ASP A 100 -1.97 11.58 -9.47
N PRO A 101 -1.09 12.59 -9.31
CA PRO A 101 -0.25 12.74 -8.11
C PRO A 101 -1.04 13.14 -6.85
N ALA A 102 -2.35 13.37 -6.98
CA ALA A 102 -3.18 13.75 -5.85
C ALA A 102 -3.39 12.52 -4.95
N PRO A 103 -2.97 12.57 -3.67
CA PRO A 103 -3.19 11.45 -2.77
C PRO A 103 -4.71 11.22 -2.63
N PRO A 104 -5.18 9.96 -2.68
CA PRO A 104 -6.58 9.69 -2.39
C PRO A 104 -6.87 10.22 -0.99
N ARG A 105 -7.80 11.18 -0.89
CA ARG A 105 -8.26 11.73 0.40
C ARG A 105 -9.09 10.67 1.12
N ILE A 106 -8.41 9.69 1.69
CA ILE A 106 -9.03 8.66 2.52
C ILE A 106 -9.27 9.31 3.88
N GLY A 107 -10.41 9.99 3.98
CA GLY A 107 -10.84 10.71 5.18
C GLY A 107 -12.20 11.40 5.09
N ALA A 108 -12.95 11.34 3.98
CA ALA A 108 -14.20 12.11 3.84
C ALA A 108 -15.51 11.31 4.05
N THR A 109 -15.47 10.01 4.36
CA THR A 109 -16.70 9.17 4.37
C THR A 109 -16.98 8.34 5.62
N ILE A 110 -16.27 8.52 6.74
CA ILE A 110 -16.59 7.79 8.00
C ILE A 110 -17.23 8.66 9.10
N ASP A 111 -17.24 9.99 9.00
CA ASP A 111 -17.80 10.85 10.06
C ASP A 111 -19.30 11.21 9.93
N LEU A 112 -20.09 10.47 9.13
CA LEU A 112 -21.51 10.80 8.96
C LEU A 112 -22.53 9.73 9.35
N LEU A 113 -22.15 8.56 9.89
CA LEU A 113 -23.14 7.61 10.41
C LEU A 113 -22.67 6.89 11.68
N GLY A 114 -23.15 7.37 12.84
CA GLY A 114 -23.09 6.71 14.15
C GLY A 114 -22.84 7.73 15.26
N GLY A 115 -23.83 8.36 15.89
CA GLY A 115 -24.99 7.70 16.52
C GLY A 115 -24.75 7.65 18.04
N GLN A 116 -25.60 8.34 18.78
CA GLN A 116 -25.51 8.59 20.22
C GLN A 116 -25.53 7.32 21.10
N ALA A 117 -24.76 7.34 22.21
CA ALA A 117 -25.05 6.77 23.55
C ALA A 117 -23.71 6.75 24.33
N GLY A 118 -23.56 7.09 25.60
CA GLY A 118 -24.49 7.37 26.68
C GLY A 118 -23.72 7.89 27.91
N ARG A 119 -24.48 8.47 28.84
CA ARG A 119 -24.07 9.07 30.12
C ARG A 119 -23.36 8.06 31.03
N GLY A 120 -22.43 8.52 31.88
CA GLY A 120 -21.95 7.69 32.99
C GLY A 120 -20.81 8.21 33.86
N ARG A 121 -21.10 9.23 34.68
CA ARG A 121 -20.49 9.54 36.01
C ARG A 121 -18.97 9.72 36.17
N GLU A 122 -18.61 10.99 36.26
CA GLU A 122 -17.93 11.63 37.40
C GLU A 122 -17.57 10.74 38.62
N LYS A 123 -16.25 10.60 38.88
CA LYS A 123 -15.69 10.72 40.23
C LYS A 123 -14.39 11.51 40.19
N ARG A 124 -14.31 12.41 41.16
CA ARG A 124 -13.37 13.51 41.37
C ARG A 124 -12.06 13.04 42.01
N SER A 125 -10.98 13.73 41.64
CA SER A 125 -9.85 14.17 42.49
C SER A 125 -8.84 13.13 43.03
N PRO A 126 -7.61 13.55 43.43
CA PRO A 126 -6.78 14.69 42.97
C PRO A 126 -5.29 14.27 42.74
N PRO A 127 -4.36 15.21 42.45
CA PRO A 127 -2.97 14.91 42.08
C PRO A 127 -2.07 14.78 43.33
N HIS A 128 -0.97 14.04 43.19
CA HIS A 128 0.13 14.11 44.16
C HIS A 128 1.47 14.23 43.43
N CYS A 129 2.14 15.34 43.76
CA CYS A 129 3.54 15.76 43.63
C CYS A 129 4.32 15.46 42.35
#